data_AF-A0A2Z2MG82-F1
#
_entry.id   AF-A0A2Z2MG82-F1
#
_cell.length_a   1.000
_cell.length_b   1.000
_cell.length_c   1.000
_cell.angle_alpha   90.00
_cell.angle_beta   90.00
_cell.angle_gamma   90.00
#
_symmetry.space_group_name_H-M   'P 1'
#
loop_
_entity.id
_entity.type
_entity.pdbx_description
1 polymer ?
#
loop_
_entity_poly.entity_id
_entity_poly.type
_entity_poly.pdbx_seq_one_letter_code
_entity_poly.pdbx_strand_id
1 'polypeptide(L)'
;MNRIKVLAIVSAFLIIISTGIVWLITADINITLAVLTLASTIATVMMAVTIYELDIAIKELNFETVSKTYEMMDEKLKKQLGEIKSWKLKKLSVEEFLRDSEKTKTVREASKTLNRIGYFVYREFIGDWFIQEQYAGLVLDSFLAMKEYLKALRDSAECEKDGLGNNEKEACKKGPWFMRRFYLLLVVISYAYLCERFPQQCEALFRGYGLEPDNPVPSEWLEKDVKKWLKRKGYGKYL
;
A
#
# COMPACT_ATOMS: atom_id res chain seq x y z
N MET A 1 -9.43 17.10 -0.08
CA MET A 1 -8.87 18.44 -0.40
C MET A 1 -9.76 19.28 -1.29
N ASN A 2 -10.20 18.82 -2.49
CA ASN A 2 -11.04 19.64 -3.38
C ASN A 2 -12.39 20.05 -2.76
N ARG A 3 -13.07 19.16 -2.00
CA ARG A 3 -14.32 19.49 -1.31
C ARG A 3 -14.16 20.54 -0.21
N ILE A 4 -13.04 20.53 0.53
CA ILE A 4 -12.73 21.53 1.58
C ILE A 4 -12.44 22.89 0.94
N LYS A 5 -11.70 22.92 -0.18
CA LYS A 5 -11.49 24.15 -0.95
C LYS A 5 -12.81 24.73 -1.47
N VAL A 6 -13.71 23.89 -1.97
CA VAL A 6 -15.03 24.32 -2.44
C VAL A 6 -15.88 24.86 -1.28
N LEU A 7 -15.91 24.19 -0.13
CA LEU A 7 -16.59 24.67 1.08
C LEU A 7 -16.04 26.02 1.55
N ALA A 8 -14.71 26.17 1.62
CA ALA A 8 -14.07 27.43 2.01
C ALA A 8 -14.40 28.57 1.03
N ILE A 9 -14.43 28.30 -0.28
CA ILE A 9 -14.80 29.29 -1.31
C ILE A 9 -16.27 29.68 -1.19
N VAL A 10 -17.18 28.72 -0.99
CA VAL A 10 -18.62 28.99 -0.82
C VAL A 10 -18.87 29.79 0.45
N SER A 11 -18.23 29.45 1.57
CA SER A 11 -18.32 30.21 2.82
C SER A 11 -17.77 31.62 2.67
N ALA A 12 -16.61 31.79 2.02
CA ALA A 12 -16.04 33.11 1.75
C ALA A 12 -16.98 33.97 0.88
N PHE A 13 -17.60 33.37 -0.14
CA PHE A 13 -18.55 34.05 -1.02
C PHE A 13 -19.83 34.48 -0.27
N LEU A 14 -20.37 33.61 0.59
CA LEU A 14 -21.52 33.93 1.43
C LEU A 14 -21.22 35.04 2.44
N ILE A 15 -20.03 35.05 3.04
CA ILE A 15 -19.58 36.13 3.94
C ILE A 15 -19.49 37.45 3.18
N ILE A 16 -18.93 37.46 1.97
CA ILE A 16 -18.84 38.67 1.13
C ILE A 16 -20.23 39.21 0.79
N ILE A 17 -21.15 38.35 0.37
CA ILE A 17 -22.53 38.75 0.02
C ILE A 17 -23.26 39.30 1.24
N SER A 18 -23.24 38.59 2.36
CA SER A 18 -23.93 39.01 3.59
C SER A 18 -23.37 40.32 4.14
N THR A 19 -22.05 40.52 4.09
CA THR A 19 -21.42 41.79 4.47
C THR A 19 -21.80 42.93 3.52
N GLY A 20 -21.84 42.68 2.21
CA GLY A 20 -22.27 43.65 1.21
C GLY A 20 -23.73 44.07 1.37
N ILE A 21 -24.63 43.14 1.68
CA ILE A 21 -26.05 43.41 1.94
C ILE A 21 -26.22 44.23 3.22
N VAL A 22 -25.52 43.88 4.31
CA VAL A 22 -25.58 44.62 5.57
C VAL A 22 -25.07 46.05 5.40
N TRP A 23 -23.98 46.23 4.64
CA TRP A 23 -23.47 47.56 4.29
C TRP A 23 -24.50 48.40 3.52
N LEU A 24 -25.15 47.80 2.51
CA LEU A 24 -26.18 48.47 1.71
C LEU A 24 -27.41 48.88 2.53
N ILE A 25 -27.76 48.13 3.59
CA ILE A 25 -28.95 48.39 4.41
C ILE A 25 -28.64 49.37 5.55
N THR A 26 -27.49 49.25 6.19
CA THR A 26 -27.19 49.99 7.44
C THR A 26 -26.31 51.20 7.23
N ALA A 27 -25.43 51.19 6.22
CA ALA A 27 -24.35 52.18 6.02
C ALA A 27 -23.51 52.47 7.28
N ASP A 28 -23.54 51.57 8.27
CA ASP A 28 -22.86 51.69 9.56
C ASP A 28 -21.67 50.72 9.61
N ILE A 29 -20.48 51.28 9.78
CA ILE A 29 -19.21 50.55 9.84
C ILE A 29 -19.17 49.61 11.05
N ASN A 30 -19.70 50.01 12.21
CA ASN A 30 -19.63 49.22 13.43
C ASN A 30 -20.54 48.00 13.35
N ILE A 31 -21.76 48.17 12.82
CA ILE A 31 -22.72 47.07 12.65
C ILE A 31 -22.19 46.08 11.60
N THR A 32 -21.65 46.59 10.49
CA THR A 32 -21.08 45.76 9.42
C THR A 32 -19.87 44.95 9.91
N LEU A 33 -18.96 45.56 10.69
CA LEU A 33 -17.81 44.87 11.29
C LEU A 33 -18.22 43.82 12.31
N ALA A 34 -19.25 44.10 13.13
CA ALA A 34 -19.77 43.14 14.10
C ALA A 34 -20.35 41.89 13.42
N VAL A 35 -21.13 42.08 12.34
CA VAL A 35 -21.68 40.96 11.56
C VAL A 35 -20.57 40.18 10.86
N LEU A 36 -19.59 40.85 10.25
CA LEU A 36 -18.45 40.18 9.60
C LEU A 36 -17.66 39.34 10.59
N THR A 37 -17.41 39.87 11.79
CA THR A 37 -16.65 39.18 12.85
C THR A 37 -17.43 37.96 13.36
N LEU A 38 -18.74 38.10 13.57
CA LEU A 38 -19.60 36.99 13.98
C LEU A 38 -19.66 35.89 12.90
N ALA A 39 -19.85 36.26 11.64
CA ALA A 39 -19.87 35.32 10.51
C ALA A 39 -18.51 34.61 10.33
N SER A 40 -17.40 35.33 10.45
CA SER A 40 -16.05 34.76 10.36
C SER A 40 -15.76 33.80 11.53
N THR A 41 -16.23 34.14 12.73
CA THR A 41 -16.08 33.27 13.92
C THR A 41 -16.87 31.98 13.75
N ILE A 42 -18.13 32.06 13.29
CA ILE A 42 -18.96 30.87 13.02
C ILE A 42 -18.31 30.00 11.93
N ALA A 43 -17.84 30.59 10.83
CA ALA A 43 -17.19 29.86 9.75
C ALA A 43 -15.90 29.16 10.22
N THR A 44 -15.12 29.80 11.10
CA THR A 44 -13.91 29.22 11.68
C THR A 44 -14.24 28.04 12.59
N VAL A 45 -15.25 28.18 13.46
CA VAL A 45 -15.72 27.08 14.32
C VAL A 45 -16.23 25.92 13.47
N MET A 46 -17.04 26.18 12.44
CA MET A 46 -17.52 25.13 11.53
C MET A 46 -16.38 24.43 10.80
N MET A 47 -15.40 25.16 10.26
CA MET A 47 -14.22 24.56 9.64
C MET A 47 -13.42 23.71 10.63
N ALA A 48 -13.22 24.19 11.87
CA ALA A 48 -12.53 23.44 12.91
C ALA A 48 -13.28 22.13 13.26
N VAL A 49 -14.61 22.18 13.43
CA VAL A 49 -15.46 21.01 13.67
C VAL A 49 -15.38 20.04 12.48
N THR A 50 -15.51 20.51 11.24
CA THR A 50 -15.42 19.65 10.05
C THR A 50 -14.04 19.00 9.90
N ILE A 51 -12.96 19.72 10.22
CA ILE A 51 -11.60 19.16 10.23
C ILE A 51 -11.49 18.08 11.31
N TYR A 52 -12.07 18.31 12.48
CA TYR A 52 -12.06 17.35 13.58
C TYR A 52 -12.88 16.10 13.25
N GLU A 53 -14.07 16.25 12.68
CA GLU A 53 -14.90 15.13 12.19
C GLU A 53 -14.18 14.34 11.10
N LEU A 54 -13.49 15.01 10.17
CA LEU A 54 -12.66 14.35 9.17
C LEU A 54 -11.49 13.58 9.80
N ASP A 55 -10.85 14.14 10.83
CA ASP A 55 -9.77 13.45 11.56
C ASP A 55 -10.29 12.20 12.28
N ILE A 56 -11.45 12.29 12.93
CA ILE A 56 -12.12 11.12 13.52
C ILE A 56 -12.44 10.08 12.45
N ALA A 57 -13.07 10.47 11.33
CA ALA A 57 -13.41 9.54 10.27
C ALA A 57 -12.17 8.87 9.66
N ILE A 58 -11.05 9.59 9.52
CA ILE A 58 -9.78 9.02 9.08
C ILE A 58 -9.24 8.02 10.10
N LYS A 59 -9.30 8.34 11.39
CA LYS A 59 -8.87 7.43 12.47
C LYS A 59 -9.72 6.16 12.52
N GLU A 60 -11.04 6.28 12.37
CA GLU A 60 -11.95 5.13 12.29
C GLU A 60 -11.64 4.27 11.07
N LEU A 61 -11.46 4.86 9.89
CA LEU A 61 -11.07 4.14 8.67
C LEU A 61 -9.72 3.43 8.84
N ASN A 62 -8.75 4.08 9.48
CA ASN A 62 -7.46 3.47 9.75
C ASN A 62 -7.59 2.29 10.73
N PHE A 63 -8.39 2.43 11.79
CA PHE A 63 -8.66 1.36 12.74
C PHE A 63 -9.35 0.16 12.07
N GLU A 64 -10.38 0.41 11.27
CA GLU A 64 -11.06 -0.64 10.48
C GLU A 64 -10.06 -1.33 9.53
N THR A 65 -9.20 -0.57 8.86
CA THR A 65 -8.22 -1.12 7.93
C THR A 65 -7.15 -1.94 8.65
N VAL A 66 -6.70 -1.50 9.84
CA VAL A 66 -5.79 -2.25 10.72
C VAL A 66 -6.46 -3.55 11.16
N SER A 67 -7.70 -3.51 11.65
CA SER A 67 -8.48 -4.70 12.01
C SER A 67 -8.61 -5.65 10.82
N LYS A 68 -8.94 -5.12 9.64
CA LYS A 68 -9.03 -5.89 8.41
C LYS A 68 -7.69 -6.53 8.03
N THR A 69 -6.59 -5.85 8.30
CA THR A 69 -5.25 -6.39 8.02
C THR A 69 -4.90 -7.52 8.99
N TYR A 70 -5.27 -7.41 10.27
CA TYR A 70 -5.18 -8.53 11.21
C TYR A 70 -6.01 -9.73 10.74
N GLU A 71 -7.25 -9.51 10.32
CA GLU A 71 -8.11 -10.57 9.75
C GLU A 71 -7.56 -11.17 8.45
N MET A 72 -6.83 -10.39 7.64
CA MET A 72 -6.21 -10.89 6.41
C MET A 72 -4.89 -11.62 6.68
N MET A 73 -4.19 -11.26 7.75
CA MET A 73 -2.98 -11.93 8.26
C MET A 73 -3.35 -13.07 9.24
N ASP A 74 -4.53 -13.66 9.05
CA ASP A 74 -5.09 -14.69 9.91
C ASP A 74 -4.39 -16.05 9.79
N GLU A 75 -4.88 -16.99 10.59
CA GLU A 75 -4.42 -18.38 10.57
C GLU A 75 -4.60 -19.05 9.21
N LYS A 76 -5.57 -18.62 8.38
CA LYS A 76 -5.72 -19.14 7.02
C LYS A 76 -4.51 -18.74 6.17
N LEU A 77 -4.16 -17.45 6.12
CA LEU A 77 -2.99 -17.01 5.34
C LEU A 77 -1.71 -17.66 5.87
N LYS A 78 -1.51 -17.70 7.19
CA LYS A 78 -0.34 -18.35 7.80
C LYS A 78 -0.24 -19.82 7.43
N LYS A 79 -1.37 -20.56 7.44
CA LYS A 79 -1.41 -21.96 7.02
C LYS A 79 -1.03 -22.11 5.55
N GLN A 80 -1.60 -21.29 4.66
CA GLN A 80 -1.25 -21.29 3.24
C GLN A 80 0.25 -21.03 3.03
N LEU A 81 0.82 -20.05 3.73
CA LEU A 81 2.24 -19.74 3.66
C LEU A 81 3.11 -20.88 4.20
N GLY A 82 2.69 -21.54 5.28
CA GLY A 82 3.36 -22.72 5.83
C GLY A 82 3.38 -23.89 4.85
N GLU A 83 2.27 -24.15 4.15
CA GLU A 83 2.20 -25.16 3.10
C GLU A 83 3.14 -24.82 1.95
N ILE A 84 3.12 -23.59 1.44
CA ILE A 84 4.00 -23.15 0.35
C ILE A 84 5.48 -23.26 0.76
N LYS A 85 5.83 -22.83 1.98
CA LYS A 85 7.17 -22.98 2.52
C LYS A 85 7.60 -24.45 2.54
N SER A 86 6.72 -25.35 2.95
CA SER A 86 7.01 -26.79 2.95
C SER A 86 7.32 -27.31 1.54
N TRP A 87 6.63 -26.82 0.51
CA TRP A 87 6.90 -27.20 -0.89
C TRP A 87 8.26 -26.69 -1.35
N LYS A 88 8.60 -25.45 -1.01
CA LYS A 88 9.90 -24.86 -1.34
C LYS A 88 11.05 -25.61 -0.69
N LEU A 89 10.93 -25.95 0.60
CA LEU A 89 11.93 -26.72 1.33
C LEU A 89 12.08 -28.16 0.81
N LYS A 90 10.98 -28.76 0.35
CA LYS A 90 10.99 -30.08 -0.33
C LYS A 90 11.44 -30.01 -1.79
N LYS A 91 11.83 -28.83 -2.29
CA LYS A 91 12.28 -28.59 -3.67
C LYS A 91 11.25 -29.01 -4.73
N LEU A 92 9.96 -28.77 -4.47
CA LEU A 92 8.90 -28.97 -5.47
C LEU A 92 9.22 -28.12 -6.72
N SER A 93 9.28 -28.76 -7.88
CA SER A 93 9.59 -28.09 -9.14
C SER A 93 8.45 -27.15 -9.59
N VAL A 94 8.79 -26.18 -10.43
CA VAL A 94 7.81 -25.23 -10.98
C VAL A 94 6.81 -25.95 -11.91
N GLU A 95 7.28 -26.94 -12.66
CA GLU A 95 6.46 -27.75 -13.57
C GLU A 95 5.42 -28.58 -12.80
N GLU A 96 5.83 -29.22 -11.70
CA GLU A 96 4.90 -29.95 -10.82
C GLU A 96 3.90 -29.01 -10.15
N PHE A 97 4.35 -27.81 -9.74
CA PHE A 97 3.49 -26.79 -9.17
C PHE A 97 2.41 -26.32 -10.15
N LEU A 98 2.77 -26.03 -11.41
CA LEU A 98 1.83 -25.55 -12.43
C LEU A 98 0.79 -26.61 -12.84
N ARG A 99 1.13 -27.90 -12.72
CA ARG A 99 0.19 -29.02 -12.97
C ARG A 99 -0.83 -29.21 -11.85
N ASP A 100 -0.56 -28.68 -10.66
CA ASP A 100 -1.43 -28.80 -9.50
C ASP A 100 -2.27 -27.52 -9.34
N SER A 101 -3.55 -27.62 -9.70
CA SER A 101 -4.49 -26.50 -9.65
C SER A 101 -4.71 -25.96 -8.23
N GLU A 102 -4.66 -26.83 -7.21
CA GLU A 102 -4.88 -26.41 -5.83
C GLU A 102 -3.64 -25.70 -5.29
N LYS A 103 -2.42 -26.19 -5.56
CA LYS A 103 -1.19 -25.45 -5.20
C LYS A 103 -1.14 -24.08 -5.88
N THR A 104 -1.48 -24.04 -7.17
CA THR A 104 -1.57 -22.79 -7.94
C THR A 104 -2.57 -21.82 -7.33
N LYS A 105 -3.75 -22.30 -6.95
CA LYS A 105 -4.78 -21.52 -6.27
C LYS A 105 -4.29 -20.98 -4.93
N THR A 106 -3.63 -21.80 -4.11
CA THR A 106 -3.08 -21.40 -2.80
C THR A 106 -2.08 -20.26 -2.93
N VAL A 107 -1.12 -20.34 -3.86
CA VAL A 107 -0.16 -19.24 -4.11
C VAL A 107 -0.87 -17.98 -4.64
N ARG A 108 -1.86 -18.14 -5.52
CA ARG A 108 -2.65 -17.00 -6.05
C ARG A 108 -3.45 -16.31 -4.94
N GLU A 109 -4.08 -17.06 -4.05
CA GLU A 109 -4.85 -16.51 -2.93
C GLU A 109 -3.94 -15.79 -1.93
N ALA A 110 -2.88 -16.44 -1.45
CA ALA A 110 -1.93 -15.84 -0.50
C ALA A 110 -1.33 -14.53 -1.05
N SER A 111 -0.88 -14.56 -2.31
CA SER A 111 -0.32 -13.36 -2.96
C SER A 111 -1.37 -12.27 -3.23
N LYS A 112 -2.64 -12.63 -3.47
CA LYS A 112 -3.73 -11.65 -3.62
C LYS A 112 -4.00 -10.94 -2.31
N THR A 113 -4.01 -11.68 -1.20
CA THR A 113 -4.18 -11.13 0.14
C THR A 113 -3.05 -10.15 0.48
N LEU A 114 -1.79 -10.57 0.32
CA LEU A 114 -0.64 -9.71 0.58
C LEU A 114 -0.61 -8.46 -0.33
N ASN A 115 -1.01 -8.60 -1.60
CA ASN A 115 -1.12 -7.45 -2.50
C ASN A 115 -2.23 -6.48 -2.07
N ARG A 116 -3.33 -6.97 -1.50
CA ARG A 116 -4.41 -6.12 -0.95
C ARG A 116 -3.94 -5.35 0.28
N ILE A 117 -3.18 -6.00 1.17
CA ILE A 117 -2.56 -5.34 2.32
C ILE A 117 -1.55 -4.28 1.84
N GLY A 118 -0.73 -4.61 0.85
CA GLY A 118 0.20 -3.66 0.24
C GLY A 118 -0.50 -2.44 -0.36
N TYR A 119 -1.70 -2.63 -0.91
CA TYR A 119 -2.52 -1.51 -1.38
C TYR A 119 -2.94 -0.59 -0.23
N PHE A 120 -3.33 -1.13 0.93
CA PHE A 120 -3.68 -0.31 2.09
C PHE A 120 -2.49 0.53 2.59
N VAL A 121 -1.29 -0.05 2.61
CA VAL A 121 -0.05 0.69 2.94
C VAL A 121 0.25 1.76 1.91
N TYR A 122 0.19 1.41 0.61
CA TYR A 122 0.42 2.36 -0.47
C TYR A 122 -0.53 3.57 -0.41
N ARG A 123 -1.80 3.33 -0.05
CA ARG A 123 -2.83 4.35 0.14
C ARG A 123 -2.75 5.10 1.47
N GLU A 124 -1.80 4.74 2.33
CA GLU A 124 -1.59 5.33 3.66
C GLU A 124 -2.77 5.14 4.61
N PHE A 125 -3.64 4.14 4.37
CA PHE A 125 -4.66 3.71 5.34
C PHE A 125 -4.02 2.98 6.53
N ILE A 126 -2.84 2.42 6.32
CA ILE A 126 -2.00 1.86 7.37
C ILE A 126 -0.58 2.37 7.15
N GLY A 127 0.11 2.71 8.23
CA GLY A 127 1.53 3.06 8.18
C GLY A 127 2.40 1.87 7.77
N ASP A 128 3.49 2.14 7.07
CA ASP A 128 4.53 1.16 6.77
C ASP A 128 5.19 0.62 8.05
N TRP A 129 5.33 1.45 9.08
CA TRP A 129 5.82 1.05 10.42
C TRP A 129 5.03 -0.14 11.01
N PHE A 130 3.71 -0.17 10.82
CA PHE A 130 2.87 -1.24 11.37
C PHE A 130 3.21 -2.59 10.73
N ILE A 131 3.39 -2.61 9.40
CA ILE A 131 3.84 -3.82 8.72
C ILE A 131 5.25 -4.21 9.13
N GLN A 132 6.14 -3.22 9.28
CA GLN A 132 7.52 -3.44 9.67
C GLN A 132 7.62 -4.12 11.04
N GLU A 133 6.93 -3.61 12.04
CA GLU A 133 6.99 -4.13 13.40
C GLU A 133 6.26 -5.47 13.55
N GLN A 134 5.07 -5.60 12.96
CA GLN A 134 4.19 -6.76 13.22
C GLN A 134 4.41 -7.91 12.24
N TYR A 135 4.79 -7.61 10.99
CA TYR A 135 4.69 -8.57 9.89
C TYR A 135 5.90 -8.64 8.97
N ALA A 136 6.97 -7.88 9.20
CA ALA A 136 8.10 -7.87 8.27
C ALA A 136 8.69 -9.28 8.05
N GLY A 137 8.82 -10.07 9.13
CA GLY A 137 9.31 -11.44 9.06
C GLY A 137 8.42 -12.32 8.18
N LEU A 138 7.11 -12.26 8.41
CA LEU A 138 6.13 -13.04 7.63
C LEU A 138 6.12 -12.63 6.16
N VAL A 139 6.13 -11.33 5.87
CA VAL A 139 6.13 -10.79 4.51
C VAL A 139 7.39 -11.22 3.77
N LEU A 140 8.56 -11.12 4.40
CA LEU A 140 9.82 -11.50 3.76
C LEU A 140 9.91 -13.03 3.55
N ASP A 141 9.58 -13.82 4.58
CA ASP A 141 9.54 -15.30 4.51
C ASP A 141 8.58 -15.77 3.42
N SER A 142 7.39 -15.18 3.35
CA SER A 142 6.41 -15.51 2.32
C SER A 142 6.91 -15.19 0.92
N PHE A 143 7.66 -14.09 0.72
CA PHE A 143 8.21 -13.77 -0.59
C PHE A 143 9.30 -14.75 -1.00
N LEU A 144 10.24 -15.08 -0.11
CA LEU A 144 11.27 -16.08 -0.40
C LEU A 144 10.67 -17.46 -0.71
N ALA A 145 9.60 -17.85 -0.01
CA ALA A 145 8.87 -19.08 -0.29
C ALA A 145 8.16 -19.07 -1.65
N MET A 146 7.55 -17.94 -2.02
CA MET A 146 6.66 -17.83 -3.19
C MET A 146 7.34 -17.34 -4.47
N LYS A 147 8.54 -16.73 -4.41
CA LYS A 147 9.16 -15.97 -5.52
C LYS A 147 9.14 -16.73 -6.85
N GLU A 148 9.59 -17.97 -6.87
CA GLU A 148 9.65 -18.79 -8.09
C GLU A 148 8.26 -19.17 -8.62
N TYR A 149 7.34 -19.53 -7.73
CA TYR A 149 5.96 -19.87 -8.10
C TYR A 149 5.21 -18.65 -8.65
N LEU A 150 5.40 -17.48 -8.04
CA LEU A 150 4.83 -16.23 -8.54
C LEU A 150 5.38 -15.88 -9.91
N LYS A 151 6.69 -16.10 -10.13
CA LYS A 151 7.32 -15.90 -11.44
C LYS A 151 6.69 -16.78 -12.49
N ALA A 152 6.52 -18.07 -12.21
CA ALA A 152 5.89 -19.02 -13.11
C ALA A 152 4.43 -18.65 -13.44
N LEU A 153 3.66 -18.21 -12.44
CA LEU A 153 2.29 -17.75 -12.64
C LEU A 153 2.21 -16.48 -13.50
N ARG A 154 3.16 -15.56 -13.35
CA ARG A 154 3.26 -14.38 -14.21
C ARG A 154 3.64 -14.80 -15.62
N ASP A 155 4.72 -15.56 -15.77
CA ASP A 155 5.27 -15.92 -17.08
C ASP A 155 4.22 -16.65 -17.92
N SER A 156 3.50 -17.61 -17.34
CA SER A 156 2.37 -18.29 -17.99
C SER A 156 1.19 -17.37 -18.34
N ALA A 157 0.88 -16.39 -17.50
CA ALA A 157 -0.27 -15.50 -17.72
C ALA A 157 0.02 -14.32 -18.65
N GLU A 158 1.25 -13.80 -18.67
CA GLU A 158 1.62 -12.55 -19.32
C GLU A 158 2.63 -12.74 -20.45
N CYS A 159 3.63 -13.63 -20.29
CA CYS A 159 4.75 -13.76 -21.22
C CYS A 159 4.65 -14.96 -22.16
N GLU A 160 3.76 -15.90 -21.91
CA GLU A 160 3.53 -17.10 -22.74
C GLU A 160 2.25 -17.01 -23.58
N LYS A 161 1.58 -15.84 -23.65
CA LYS A 161 0.39 -15.67 -24.49
C LYS A 161 0.69 -15.92 -25.96
N ASP A 162 -0.23 -16.62 -26.62
CA ASP A 162 -0.22 -16.83 -28.07
C ASP A 162 -0.24 -15.47 -28.79
N GLY A 163 0.71 -15.27 -29.71
CA GLY A 163 0.86 -14.05 -30.51
C GLY A 163 1.98 -13.09 -30.09
N LEU A 164 2.66 -13.32 -28.95
CA LEU A 164 3.87 -12.56 -28.59
C LEU A 164 5.09 -13.05 -29.39
N GLY A 165 5.76 -12.13 -30.08
CA GLY A 165 7.05 -12.42 -30.73
C GLY A 165 8.15 -12.71 -29.70
N ASN A 166 9.22 -13.42 -30.11
CA ASN A 166 10.31 -13.78 -29.19
C ASN A 166 10.92 -12.58 -28.44
N ASN A 167 11.09 -11.44 -29.13
CA ASN A 167 11.59 -10.21 -28.53
C ASN A 167 10.62 -9.62 -27.48
N GLU A 168 9.31 -9.74 -27.70
CA GLU A 168 8.30 -9.25 -26.76
C GLU A 168 8.21 -10.16 -25.52
N LYS A 169 8.41 -11.47 -25.69
CA LYS A 169 8.51 -12.41 -24.56
C LYS A 169 9.72 -12.11 -23.68
N GLU A 170 10.87 -11.81 -24.29
CA GLU A 170 12.06 -11.40 -23.53
C GLU A 170 11.89 -10.04 -22.84
N ALA A 171 11.25 -9.07 -23.51
CA ALA A 171 10.92 -7.79 -22.92
C ALA A 171 9.95 -7.94 -21.73
N CYS A 172 8.95 -8.81 -21.84
CA CYS A 172 8.00 -9.14 -20.77
C CYS A 172 8.72 -9.70 -19.53
N LYS A 173 9.69 -10.61 -19.73
CA LYS A 173 10.47 -11.19 -18.62
C LYS A 173 11.25 -10.14 -17.81
N LYS A 174 11.69 -9.07 -18.48
CA LYS A 174 12.44 -7.94 -17.91
C LYS A 174 11.55 -6.75 -17.49
N GLY A 175 10.26 -6.80 -17.78
CA GLY A 175 9.30 -5.74 -17.49
C GLY A 175 8.84 -5.72 -16.03
N PRO A 176 8.13 -4.65 -15.62
CA PRO A 176 7.70 -4.48 -14.25
C PRO A 176 6.52 -5.40 -13.90
N TRP A 177 6.45 -5.75 -12.61
CA TRP A 177 5.66 -6.87 -12.11
C TRP A 177 4.31 -6.38 -11.59
N PHE A 178 3.40 -6.10 -12.53
CA PHE A 178 2.11 -5.49 -12.24
C PHE A 178 1.19 -6.36 -11.39
N MET A 179 1.15 -7.69 -11.62
CA MET A 179 0.17 -8.60 -10.98
C MET A 179 0.20 -8.55 -9.45
N ARG A 180 1.34 -8.18 -8.87
CA ARG A 180 1.62 -8.14 -7.44
C ARG A 180 2.41 -6.89 -7.01
N ARG A 181 2.24 -5.79 -7.74
CA ARG A 181 3.01 -4.55 -7.55
C ARG A 181 3.03 -4.04 -6.11
N PHE A 182 1.92 -4.14 -5.38
CA PHE A 182 1.85 -3.65 -4.01
C PHE A 182 2.37 -4.66 -3.00
N TYR A 183 2.34 -5.94 -3.33
CA TYR A 183 3.02 -6.93 -2.51
C TYR A 183 4.54 -6.72 -2.57
N LEU A 184 5.10 -6.44 -3.75
CA LEU A 184 6.53 -6.11 -3.86
C LEU A 184 6.93 -4.87 -3.04
N LEU A 185 6.04 -3.87 -2.95
CA LEU A 185 6.22 -2.74 -2.03
C LEU A 185 6.38 -3.22 -0.57
N LEU A 186 5.51 -4.13 -0.11
CA LEU A 186 5.61 -4.69 1.24
C LEU A 186 6.95 -5.42 1.47
N VAL A 187 7.42 -6.16 0.48
CA VAL A 187 8.68 -6.90 0.57
C VAL A 187 9.85 -5.95 0.73
N VAL A 188 9.90 -4.86 -0.05
CA VAL A 188 10.98 -3.86 0.05
C VAL A 188 11.01 -3.21 1.43
N ILE A 189 9.88 -2.75 1.95
CA ILE A 189 9.84 -2.09 3.27
C ILE A 189 10.17 -3.07 4.41
N SER A 190 9.80 -4.34 4.26
CA SER A 190 10.05 -5.39 5.25
C SER A 190 11.52 -5.81 5.25
N TYR A 191 12.11 -5.99 4.06
CA TYR A 191 13.54 -6.25 3.90
C TYR A 191 14.38 -5.12 4.46
N ALA A 192 14.07 -3.87 4.10
CA ALA A 192 14.75 -2.68 4.61
C ALA A 192 14.78 -2.65 6.14
N TYR A 193 13.60 -2.82 6.76
CA TYR A 193 13.48 -2.81 8.21
C TYR A 193 14.23 -3.98 8.88
N LEU A 194 13.99 -5.22 8.45
CA LEU A 194 14.60 -6.39 9.08
C LEU A 194 16.11 -6.41 8.94
N CYS A 195 16.64 -6.13 7.75
CA CYS A 195 18.07 -6.27 7.52
C CYS A 195 18.87 -5.09 8.10
N GLU A 196 18.26 -3.91 8.28
CA GLU A 196 18.88 -2.81 9.03
C GLU A 196 18.81 -2.99 10.55
N ARG A 197 17.64 -3.37 11.08
CA ARG A 197 17.39 -3.38 12.53
C ARG A 197 17.70 -4.73 13.18
N PHE A 198 17.53 -5.82 12.44
CA PHE A 198 17.66 -7.19 12.92
C PHE A 198 18.48 -8.06 11.92
N PRO A 199 19.73 -7.68 11.60
CA PRO A 199 20.51 -8.31 10.54
C PRO A 199 20.68 -9.82 10.72
N GLN A 200 20.84 -10.30 11.96
CA GLN A 200 20.95 -11.74 12.26
C GLN A 200 19.66 -12.51 11.91
N GLN A 201 18.48 -11.90 12.15
CA GLN A 201 17.20 -12.51 11.81
C GLN A 201 16.98 -12.51 10.30
N CYS A 202 17.31 -11.40 9.63
CA CYS A 202 17.32 -11.33 8.17
C CYS A 202 18.21 -12.43 7.58
N GLU A 203 19.44 -12.56 8.08
CA GLU A 203 20.38 -13.57 7.61
C GLU A 203 19.89 -15.00 7.85
N ALA A 204 19.37 -15.31 9.04
CA ALA A 204 18.79 -16.61 9.34
C ALA A 204 17.64 -16.97 8.39
N LEU A 205 16.81 -15.98 8.04
CA LEU A 205 15.67 -16.16 7.15
C LEU A 205 16.14 -16.51 5.73
N PHE A 206 17.10 -15.77 5.16
CA PHE A 206 17.68 -16.08 3.84
C PHE A 206 18.40 -17.43 3.81
N ARG A 207 19.20 -17.74 4.84
CA ARG A 207 19.89 -19.03 4.98
C ARG A 207 18.91 -20.20 5.05
N GLY A 208 17.72 -20.01 5.64
CA GLY A 208 16.64 -21.00 5.64
C GLY A 208 16.18 -21.42 4.24
N TYR A 209 16.44 -20.60 3.22
CA TYR A 209 16.18 -20.91 1.81
C TYR A 209 17.45 -21.19 1.00
N GLY A 210 18.62 -21.27 1.64
CA GLY A 210 19.91 -21.44 0.97
C GLY A 210 20.34 -20.23 0.15
N LEU A 211 19.90 -19.03 0.53
CA LEU A 211 20.19 -17.76 -0.14
C LEU A 211 21.08 -16.90 0.75
N GLU A 212 21.86 -16.01 0.13
CA GLU A 212 22.54 -14.92 0.83
C GLU A 212 21.60 -13.71 0.97
N PRO A 213 21.75 -12.90 2.03
CA PRO A 213 20.94 -11.70 2.22
C PRO A 213 21.23 -10.66 1.14
N ASP A 214 20.32 -10.55 0.18
CA ASP A 214 20.33 -9.52 -0.85
C ASP A 214 18.91 -8.98 -1.06
N ASN A 215 18.78 -7.78 -1.61
CA ASN A 215 17.49 -7.19 -1.90
C ASN A 215 16.68 -8.14 -2.80
N PRO A 216 15.59 -8.73 -2.28
CA PRO A 216 15.00 -9.88 -2.95
C PRO A 216 14.15 -9.45 -4.16
N VAL A 217 13.84 -8.16 -4.27
CA VAL A 217 13.03 -7.56 -5.35
C VAL A 217 13.92 -6.76 -6.30
N PRO A 218 14.15 -7.23 -7.54
CA PRO A 218 14.83 -6.46 -8.57
C PRO A 218 14.11 -5.15 -8.88
N SER A 219 14.88 -4.09 -9.16
CA SER A 219 14.33 -2.78 -9.51
C SER A 219 13.37 -2.87 -10.69
N GLU A 220 13.69 -3.68 -11.69
CA GLU A 220 12.91 -3.77 -12.91
C GLU A 220 11.49 -4.26 -12.64
N TRP A 221 11.28 -5.02 -11.56
CA TRP A 221 9.97 -5.56 -11.17
C TRP A 221 9.06 -4.52 -10.52
N LEU A 222 9.61 -3.40 -10.06
CA LEU A 222 8.83 -2.37 -9.38
C LEU A 222 8.22 -1.37 -10.37
N GLU A 223 6.93 -1.15 -10.24
CA GLU A 223 6.22 -0.12 -11.00
C GLU A 223 6.72 1.29 -10.72
N LYS A 224 6.58 2.19 -11.69
CA LYS A 224 7.02 3.59 -11.57
C LYS A 224 6.36 4.32 -10.40
N ASP A 225 5.08 4.07 -10.15
CA ASP A 225 4.35 4.67 -9.02
C ASP A 225 4.83 4.13 -7.67
N VAL A 226 5.05 2.82 -7.57
CA VAL A 226 5.63 2.16 -6.38
C VAL A 226 7.05 2.67 -6.12
N LYS A 227 7.91 2.76 -7.14
CA LYS A 227 9.27 3.34 -7.01
C LYS A 227 9.21 4.77 -6.48
N LYS A 228 8.33 5.61 -7.03
CA LYS A 228 8.17 7.00 -6.59
C LYS A 228 7.71 7.05 -5.12
N TRP A 229 6.79 6.19 -4.74
CA TRP A 229 6.30 6.08 -3.36
C TRP A 229 7.43 5.66 -2.40
N LEU A 230 8.18 4.61 -2.75
CA LEU A 230 9.31 4.11 -1.96
C LEU A 230 10.40 5.16 -1.78
N LYS A 231 10.77 5.89 -2.86
CA LYS A 231 11.71 7.03 -2.77
C LYS A 231 11.22 8.11 -1.81
N ARG A 232 9.95 8.51 -1.93
CA ARG A 232 9.34 9.55 -1.07
C ARG A 232 9.36 9.14 0.40
N LYS A 233 9.25 7.85 0.70
CA LYS A 233 9.27 7.30 2.07
C LYS A 233 10.67 6.97 2.60
N GLY A 234 11.73 7.22 1.82
CA GLY A 234 13.12 7.03 2.25
C GLY A 234 13.73 5.67 1.87
N TYR A 235 13.01 4.81 1.16
CA TYR A 235 13.50 3.49 0.72
C TYR A 235 14.28 3.53 -0.61
N GLY A 236 14.76 4.71 -1.02
CA GLY A 236 15.37 4.91 -2.34
C GLY A 236 16.62 4.09 -2.60
N LYS A 237 17.34 3.66 -1.54
CA LYS A 237 18.54 2.82 -1.63
C LYS A 237 18.26 1.34 -1.93
N TYR A 238 16.99 0.92 -1.89
CA TYR A 238 16.53 -0.44 -2.15
C TYR A 238 15.84 -0.57 -3.52
N LEU A 239 16.11 0.37 -4.42
CA LEU A 239 15.56 0.47 -5.77
C LEU A 239 16.68 0.48 -6.79
#